data_AF-A0ABD3QNU0-F1
#
_entry.id   AF-A0ABD3QNU0-F1
#
_cell.length_a   1.000
_cell.length_b   1.000
_cell.length_c   1.000
_cell.angle_alpha   90.00
_cell.angle_beta   90.00
_cell.angle_gamma   90.00
#
_symmetry.space_group_name_H-M   'P 1'
#
loop_
_entity.id
_entity.type
_entity.pdbx_description
1 polymer ?
#
loop_
_entity_poly.entity_id
_entity_poly.type
_entity_poly.pdbx_seq_one_letter_code
_entity_poly.pdbx_strand_id
1 'polypeptide(L)'
;MVLLSLLSSVYQQIAPIVPPGLAVCVASAFVGDGKHLNAFRHEFVGTLLMIGLTFSPGKWVGRDSLAVAWVAHACGVVAADRLGGGQHVNPAVTSSMVALGKCSYTEGYVRVMGSMAGGLVAFPLFKALADNLGLTPLGGPEFDPKGDEDGLAAGFSEFCAMVLLMVLIYTVNWELNFGKYHYWIKQTLTAIGIRYLIEAFPRAGPAINPMLATTWYIFAYGDFPDHLGFYFTYWVSSVCGAMFASCLYVIYAGGTVFGTTLPFGPIKGDAKTEVESKKKK
;
A
#
# COMPACT_ATOMS: atom_id res chain seq x y z
N MET A 1 10.74 28.14 -29.84
CA MET A 1 10.14 29.05 -28.84
C MET A 1 8.63 28.87 -28.70
N VAL A 2 7.83 28.88 -29.77
CA VAL A 2 6.35 28.76 -29.72
C VAL A 2 5.85 27.49 -29.01
N LEU A 3 6.50 26.33 -29.23
CA LEU A 3 6.12 25.08 -28.57
C LEU A 3 6.36 25.12 -27.06
N LEU A 4 7.48 25.72 -26.61
CA LEU A 4 7.82 25.82 -25.19
C LEU A 4 6.87 26.79 -24.45
N SER A 5 6.47 27.90 -25.09
CA SER A 5 5.49 28.82 -24.51
C SER A 5 4.09 28.21 -24.44
N LEU A 6 3.67 27.42 -25.44
CA LEU A 6 2.39 26.70 -25.42
C LEU A 6 2.38 25.64 -24.32
N LEU A 7 3.44 24.84 -24.19
CA LEU A 7 3.57 23.85 -23.12
C LEU A 7 3.60 24.51 -21.73
N SER A 8 4.28 25.65 -21.60
CA SER A 8 4.31 26.42 -20.35
C SER A 8 2.94 27.00 -19.98
N SER A 9 2.19 27.53 -20.94
CA SER A 9 0.84 28.05 -20.70
C SER A 9 -0.16 26.95 -20.33
N VAL A 10 -0.11 25.82 -21.03
CA VAL A 10 -0.89 24.63 -20.69
C VAL A 10 -0.53 24.13 -19.29
N TYR A 11 0.76 24.05 -18.96
CA TYR A 11 1.21 23.69 -17.61
C TYR A 11 0.70 24.67 -16.55
N GLN A 12 0.76 25.98 -16.77
CA GLN A 12 0.26 26.97 -15.80
C GLN A 12 -1.26 26.89 -15.57
N GLN A 13 -2.04 26.45 -16.57
CA GLN A 13 -3.48 26.25 -16.42
C GLN A 13 -3.82 24.91 -15.75
N ILE A 14 -3.01 23.88 -15.98
CA ILE A 14 -3.21 22.53 -15.45
C ILE A 14 -2.62 22.38 -14.04
N ALA A 15 -1.49 23.03 -13.75
CA ALA A 15 -0.75 22.90 -12.50
C ALA A 15 -1.59 23.21 -11.24
N PRO A 16 -2.51 24.20 -11.23
CA PRO A 16 -3.39 24.42 -10.08
C PRO A 16 -4.42 23.31 -9.85
N ILE A 17 -4.70 22.48 -10.86
CA ILE A 17 -5.73 21.43 -10.85
C ILE A 17 -5.08 20.05 -10.66
N VAL A 18 -3.79 19.94 -10.95
CA VAL A 18 -3.02 18.71 -10.81
C VAL A 18 -2.37 18.66 -9.44
N PRO A 19 -2.67 17.65 -8.61
CA PRO A 19 -2.02 17.48 -7.32
C PRO A 19 -0.49 17.48 -7.47
N PRO A 20 0.24 18.11 -6.53
CA PRO A 20 1.69 18.14 -6.58
C PRO A 20 2.24 16.71 -6.61
N GLY A 21 3.25 16.49 -7.45
CA GLY A 21 3.88 15.18 -7.63
C GLY A 21 3.19 14.22 -8.60
N LEU A 22 1.95 14.46 -9.06
CA LEU A 22 1.27 13.55 -9.99
C LEU A 22 2.02 13.39 -11.31
N ALA A 23 2.52 14.50 -11.87
CA ALA A 23 3.31 14.47 -13.11
C ALA A 23 4.58 13.62 -12.96
N VAL A 24 5.26 13.72 -11.81
CA VAL A 24 6.45 12.92 -11.51
C VAL A 24 6.07 11.44 -11.42
N CYS A 25 4.99 11.11 -10.69
CA CYS A 25 4.53 9.73 -10.56
C CYS A 25 4.18 9.12 -11.93
N VAL A 26 3.47 9.86 -12.79
CA VAL A 26 3.13 9.40 -14.15
C VAL A 26 4.38 9.24 -15.02
N ALA A 27 5.35 10.16 -14.93
CA ALA A 27 6.60 10.04 -15.65
C ALA A 27 7.39 8.77 -15.25
N SER A 28 7.32 8.36 -13.99
CA SER A 28 7.94 7.14 -13.49
C SER A 28 7.43 5.87 -14.19
N ALA A 29 6.23 5.89 -14.78
CA ALA A 29 5.69 4.76 -15.55
C ALA A 29 6.55 4.41 -16.78
N PHE A 30 7.36 5.36 -17.26
CA PHE A 30 8.21 5.21 -18.45
C PHE A 30 9.69 4.93 -18.11
N VAL A 31 10.04 4.78 -16.83
CA VAL A 31 11.40 4.37 -16.43
C VAL A 31 11.75 3.00 -17.01
N GLY A 32 12.98 2.87 -17.54
CA GLY A 32 13.42 1.67 -18.23
C GLY A 32 12.61 1.40 -19.49
N ASP A 33 12.34 2.45 -20.27
CA ASP A 33 11.58 2.41 -21.52
C ASP A 33 10.18 1.81 -21.38
N GLY A 34 9.54 2.05 -20.23
CA GLY A 34 8.19 1.56 -19.95
C GLY A 34 8.10 0.06 -19.68
N LYS A 35 9.23 -0.65 -19.46
CA LYS A 35 9.26 -2.08 -19.14
C LYS A 35 8.33 -2.47 -17.99
N HIS A 36 8.12 -1.55 -17.04
CA HIS A 36 7.29 -1.77 -15.85
C HIS A 36 5.91 -1.07 -15.91
N LEU A 37 5.46 -0.63 -17.09
CA LEU A 37 4.20 0.08 -17.27
C LEU A 37 2.98 -0.72 -16.77
N ASN A 38 2.98 -2.04 -16.93
CA ASN A 38 1.91 -2.89 -16.40
C ASN A 38 1.88 -2.84 -14.86
N ALA A 39 3.03 -2.87 -14.20
CA ALA A 39 3.11 -2.77 -12.75
C ALA A 39 2.59 -1.40 -12.28
N PHE A 40 2.95 -0.32 -12.98
CA PHE A 40 2.38 1.01 -12.71
C PHE A 40 0.85 1.01 -12.81
N ARG A 41 0.30 0.50 -13.92
CA ARG A 41 -1.15 0.47 -14.16
C ARG A 41 -1.89 -0.33 -13.09
N HIS A 42 -1.32 -1.47 -12.69
CA HIS A 42 -1.89 -2.34 -11.68
C HIS A 42 -2.01 -1.61 -10.35
N GLU A 43 -0.93 -0.98 -9.87
CA GLU A 43 -0.93 -0.22 -8.63
C GLU A 43 -1.85 1.03 -8.72
N PHE A 44 -1.87 1.71 -9.86
CA PHE A 44 -2.72 2.88 -10.09
C PHE A 44 -4.22 2.54 -9.99
N VAL A 45 -4.68 1.56 -10.80
CA VAL A 45 -6.09 1.11 -10.79
C VAL A 45 -6.44 0.51 -9.44
N GLY A 46 -5.51 -0.24 -8.87
CA GLY A 46 -5.64 -0.81 -7.55
C GLY A 46 -5.94 0.20 -6.47
N THR A 47 -5.14 1.27 -6.40
CA THR A 47 -5.32 2.33 -5.43
C THR A 47 -6.65 3.06 -5.63
N LEU A 48 -7.04 3.34 -6.88
CA LEU A 48 -8.35 3.95 -7.18
C LEU A 48 -9.51 3.11 -6.62
N LEU A 49 -9.49 1.80 -6.88
CA LEU A 49 -10.52 0.86 -6.40
C LEU A 49 -10.49 0.74 -4.88
N MET A 50 -9.30 0.62 -4.29
CA MET A 50 -9.12 0.51 -2.84
C MET A 50 -9.68 1.74 -2.12
N ILE A 51 -9.30 2.96 -2.55
CA ILE A 51 -9.78 4.19 -1.91
C ILE A 51 -11.29 4.35 -2.14
N GLY A 52 -11.75 4.15 -3.37
CA GLY A 52 -13.15 4.24 -3.72
C GLY A 52 -14.04 3.32 -2.89
N LEU A 53 -13.63 2.08 -2.67
CA LEU A 53 -14.44 1.09 -1.95
C LEU A 53 -14.19 1.04 -0.44
N THR A 54 -13.06 1.57 0.05
CA THR A 54 -12.77 1.60 1.49
C THR A 54 -13.33 2.84 2.18
N PHE A 55 -13.23 4.01 1.56
CA PHE A 55 -13.60 5.28 2.22
C PHE A 55 -15.02 5.73 1.91
N SER A 56 -15.60 5.29 0.79
CA SER A 56 -16.91 5.76 0.36
C SER A 56 -18.11 5.00 0.96
N PRO A 57 -18.16 3.65 1.01
CA PRO A 57 -19.42 2.97 1.29
C PRO A 57 -19.83 3.00 2.77
N GLY A 58 -18.86 3.01 3.69
CA GLY A 58 -19.12 3.17 5.12
C GLY A 58 -19.73 4.53 5.47
N LYS A 59 -19.38 5.58 4.72
CA LYS A 59 -19.91 6.93 4.91
C LYS A 59 -21.19 7.20 4.12
N TRP A 60 -21.31 6.70 2.89
CA TRP A 60 -22.40 7.06 1.98
C TRP A 60 -23.60 6.12 2.04
N VAL A 61 -23.36 4.82 2.22
CA VAL A 61 -24.42 3.80 2.20
C VAL A 61 -24.78 3.34 3.61
N GLY A 62 -23.77 3.01 4.41
CA GLY A 62 -23.95 2.38 5.72
C GLY A 62 -24.19 3.32 6.90
N ARG A 63 -23.97 4.65 6.73
CA ARG A 63 -24.04 5.70 7.77
C ARG A 63 -23.68 5.18 9.18
N ASP A 64 -22.39 4.95 9.39
CA ASP A 64 -21.79 4.48 10.67
C ASP A 64 -22.03 3.00 11.01
N SER A 65 -22.59 2.20 10.11
CA SER A 65 -22.62 0.74 10.26
C SER A 65 -21.22 0.13 10.13
N LEU A 66 -20.70 -0.38 11.25
CA LEU A 66 -19.44 -1.11 11.29
C LEU A 66 -19.43 -2.29 10.32
N ALA A 67 -20.52 -3.06 10.27
CA ALA A 67 -20.63 -4.22 9.37
C ALA A 67 -20.52 -3.81 7.89
N VAL A 68 -21.17 -2.71 7.49
CA VAL A 68 -21.07 -2.21 6.11
C VAL A 68 -19.65 -1.73 5.82
N ALA A 69 -19.00 -1.05 6.75
CA ALA A 69 -17.61 -0.60 6.58
C ALA A 69 -16.64 -1.78 6.40
N TRP A 70 -16.80 -2.85 7.19
CA TRP A 70 -16.00 -4.06 7.07
C TRP A 70 -16.22 -4.80 5.74
N VAL A 71 -17.48 -4.98 5.33
CA VAL A 71 -17.81 -5.64 4.05
C VAL A 71 -17.31 -4.82 2.87
N ALA A 72 -17.52 -3.51 2.89
CA ALA A 72 -17.07 -2.61 1.84
C ALA A 72 -15.54 -2.62 1.70
N HIS A 73 -14.82 -2.56 2.82
CA HIS A 73 -13.37 -2.70 2.82
C HIS A 73 -12.92 -4.05 2.25
N ALA A 74 -13.57 -5.16 2.66
CA ALA A 74 -13.28 -6.48 2.12
C ALA A 74 -13.49 -6.57 0.61
N CYS A 75 -14.61 -6.07 0.12
CA CYS A 75 -14.89 -5.94 -1.32
C CYS A 75 -13.84 -5.06 -2.01
N GLY A 76 -13.43 -3.96 -1.39
CA GLY A 76 -12.40 -3.06 -1.88
C GLY A 76 -11.06 -3.74 -2.09
N VAL A 77 -10.53 -4.40 -1.05
CA VAL A 77 -9.24 -5.11 -1.11
C VAL A 77 -9.28 -6.25 -2.14
N VAL A 78 -10.37 -7.02 -2.20
CA VAL A 78 -10.51 -8.12 -3.17
C VAL A 78 -10.64 -7.59 -4.59
N ALA A 79 -11.46 -6.57 -4.83
CA ALA A 79 -11.64 -5.97 -6.15
C ALA A 79 -10.35 -5.33 -6.64
N ALA A 80 -9.66 -4.60 -5.76
CA ALA A 80 -8.39 -4.00 -6.04
C ALA A 80 -7.40 -5.09 -6.50
N ASP A 81 -7.18 -6.14 -5.71
CA ASP A 81 -6.26 -7.22 -6.08
C ASP A 81 -6.65 -7.95 -7.38
N ARG A 82 -7.94 -8.30 -7.52
CA ARG A 82 -8.41 -9.11 -8.65
C ARG A 82 -8.41 -8.38 -9.99
N LEU A 83 -8.82 -7.11 -9.97
CA LEU A 83 -9.00 -6.29 -11.17
C LEU A 83 -7.73 -5.52 -11.53
N GLY A 84 -6.97 -5.11 -10.52
CA GLY A 84 -5.67 -4.48 -10.72
C GLY A 84 -4.54 -5.49 -10.91
N GLY A 85 -4.72 -6.78 -10.61
CA GLY A 85 -3.83 -7.85 -11.08
C GLY A 85 -2.67 -8.19 -10.13
N GLY A 86 -2.96 -8.41 -8.84
CA GLY A 86 -1.97 -8.85 -7.86
C GLY A 86 -1.03 -7.74 -7.38
N GLN A 87 -1.60 -6.57 -7.12
CA GLN A 87 -0.93 -5.35 -6.69
C GLN A 87 -0.61 -5.32 -5.19
N HIS A 88 0.31 -4.45 -4.79
CA HIS A 88 0.62 -4.22 -3.39
C HIS A 88 -0.24 -3.10 -2.79
N VAL A 89 -0.56 -2.07 -3.58
CA VAL A 89 -1.23 -0.79 -3.25
C VAL A 89 -0.69 -0.08 -2.01
N ASN A 90 0.52 -0.45 -1.61
CA ASN A 90 1.14 -0.06 -0.37
C ASN A 90 2.66 -0.04 -0.55
N PRO A 91 3.32 1.13 -0.43
CA PRO A 91 4.76 1.23 -0.58
C PRO A 91 5.57 0.40 0.42
N ALA A 92 5.08 0.21 1.65
CA ALA A 92 5.76 -0.63 2.64
C ALA A 92 5.65 -2.13 2.30
N VAL A 93 4.51 -2.59 1.78
CA VAL A 93 4.41 -3.96 1.24
C VAL A 93 5.35 -4.14 0.05
N THR A 94 5.43 -3.13 -0.83
CA THR A 94 6.34 -3.16 -1.98
C THR A 94 7.79 -3.24 -1.56
N SER A 95 8.21 -2.53 -0.52
CA SER A 95 9.57 -2.60 -0.02
C SER A 95 9.90 -4.01 0.49
N SER A 96 8.96 -4.68 1.18
CA SER A 96 9.10 -6.10 1.53
C SER A 96 9.29 -6.99 0.31
N MET A 97 8.49 -6.81 -0.74
CA MET A 97 8.63 -7.59 -1.98
C MET A 97 9.99 -7.37 -2.66
N VAL A 98 10.54 -6.15 -2.60
CA VAL A 98 11.91 -5.89 -3.06
C VAL A 98 12.93 -6.59 -2.17
N ALA A 99 12.79 -6.50 -0.85
CA ALA A 99 13.69 -7.13 0.10
C ALA A 99 13.74 -8.66 -0.05
N LEU A 100 12.60 -9.29 -0.31
CA LEU A 100 12.50 -10.74 -0.53
C LEU A 100 12.81 -11.16 -1.97
N GLY A 101 13.28 -10.24 -2.83
CA GLY A 101 13.62 -10.51 -4.23
C GLY A 101 12.42 -10.91 -5.10
N LYS A 102 11.19 -10.60 -4.67
CA LYS A 102 9.95 -10.87 -5.43
C LYS A 102 9.72 -9.87 -6.56
N CYS A 103 10.31 -8.69 -6.46
CA CYS A 103 10.41 -7.74 -7.56
C CYS A 103 11.76 -7.02 -7.54
N SER A 104 12.17 -6.47 -8.68
CA SER A 104 13.39 -5.67 -8.76
C SER A 104 13.21 -4.31 -8.08
N TYR A 105 14.31 -3.65 -7.71
CA TYR A 105 14.25 -2.28 -7.17
C TYR A 105 13.53 -1.31 -8.12
N THR A 106 13.83 -1.37 -9.43
CA THR A 106 13.18 -0.52 -10.44
C THR A 106 11.69 -0.78 -10.54
N GLU A 107 11.27 -2.05 -10.55
CA GLU A 107 9.84 -2.39 -10.53
C GLU A 107 9.17 -1.91 -9.24
N GLY A 108 9.81 -2.11 -8.09
CA GLY A 108 9.33 -1.63 -6.80
C GLY A 108 9.12 -0.10 -6.79
N TYR A 109 10.08 0.67 -7.30
CA TYR A 109 9.93 2.11 -7.46
C TYR A 109 8.73 2.48 -8.35
N VAL A 110 8.59 1.84 -9.51
CA VAL A 110 7.47 2.09 -10.43
C VAL A 110 6.13 1.74 -9.79
N ARG A 111 6.08 0.68 -8.97
CA ARG A 111 4.88 0.29 -8.23
C ARG A 111 4.49 1.33 -7.18
N VAL A 112 5.46 1.81 -6.39
CA VAL A 112 5.23 2.88 -5.42
C VAL A 112 4.66 4.11 -6.13
N MET A 113 5.25 4.53 -7.24
CA MET A 113 4.77 5.68 -8.01
C MET A 113 3.38 5.47 -8.63
N GLY A 114 3.07 4.26 -9.10
CA GLY A 114 1.73 3.89 -9.54
C GLY A 114 0.70 4.03 -8.43
N SER A 115 1.03 3.53 -7.23
CA SER A 115 0.15 3.65 -6.07
C SER A 115 -0.06 5.12 -5.66
N MET A 116 1.01 5.92 -5.64
CA MET A 116 0.97 7.36 -5.34
C MET A 116 0.11 8.12 -6.36
N ALA A 117 0.31 7.90 -7.65
CA ALA A 117 -0.51 8.50 -8.70
C ALA A 117 -1.99 8.14 -8.53
N GLY A 118 -2.28 6.88 -8.21
CA GLY A 118 -3.65 6.42 -7.95
C GLY A 118 -4.29 7.17 -6.79
N GLY A 119 -3.57 7.39 -5.69
CA GLY A 119 -4.07 8.11 -4.52
C GLY A 119 -4.29 9.60 -4.79
N LEU A 120 -3.33 10.24 -5.48
CA LEU A 120 -3.44 11.64 -5.90
C LEU A 120 -4.65 11.89 -6.82
N VAL A 121 -5.05 10.91 -7.63
CA VAL A 121 -6.26 11.00 -8.46
C VAL A 121 -7.52 10.61 -7.69
N ALA A 122 -7.46 9.57 -6.85
CA ALA A 122 -8.63 9.02 -6.17
C ALA A 122 -9.34 10.05 -5.29
N PHE A 123 -8.62 10.72 -4.39
CA PHE A 123 -9.25 11.61 -3.41
C PHE A 123 -9.99 12.78 -4.06
N PRO A 124 -9.39 13.57 -4.99
CA PRO A 124 -10.11 14.60 -5.73
C PRO A 124 -11.31 14.06 -6.51
N LEU A 125 -11.15 12.90 -7.18
CA LEU A 125 -12.23 12.28 -7.96
C LEU A 125 -13.43 11.94 -7.08
N PHE A 126 -13.20 11.24 -5.97
CA PHE A 126 -14.29 10.84 -5.08
C PHE A 126 -14.85 12.01 -4.27
N LYS A 127 -14.08 13.07 -4.01
CA LYS A 127 -14.61 14.33 -3.49
C LYS A 127 -15.58 14.96 -4.48
N ALA A 128 -15.20 15.08 -5.75
CA ALA A 128 -16.07 15.64 -6.78
C ALA A 128 -17.36 14.82 -6.94
N LEU A 129 -17.28 13.49 -6.86
CA LEU A 129 -18.47 12.63 -6.85
C LEU A 129 -19.34 12.88 -5.61
N ALA A 130 -18.74 13.00 -4.42
CA ALA A 130 -19.47 13.28 -3.20
C ALA A 130 -20.21 14.62 -3.27
N ASP A 131 -19.52 15.68 -3.69
CA ASP A 131 -20.10 17.02 -3.81
C ASP A 131 -21.28 17.02 -4.81
N ASN A 132 -21.10 16.40 -5.98
CA ASN A 132 -22.14 16.34 -7.03
C ASN A 132 -23.37 15.52 -6.61
N LEU A 133 -23.19 14.54 -5.73
CA LEU A 133 -24.27 13.67 -5.26
C LEU A 133 -24.83 14.09 -3.89
N GLY A 134 -24.33 15.20 -3.30
CA GLY A 134 -24.74 15.66 -1.97
C GLY A 134 -24.39 14.68 -0.85
N LEU A 135 -23.30 13.92 -1.01
CA LEU A 135 -22.85 12.91 -0.05
C LEU A 135 -21.90 13.52 0.99
N THR A 136 -21.72 12.82 2.10
CA THR A 136 -20.80 13.25 3.16
C THR A 136 -19.35 13.25 2.68
N PRO A 137 -18.53 14.23 3.10
CA PRO A 137 -17.12 14.28 2.72
C PRO A 137 -16.33 13.03 3.13
N LEU A 138 -15.38 12.65 2.29
CA LEU A 138 -14.40 11.61 2.63
C LEU A 138 -13.59 12.02 3.87
N GLY A 139 -13.11 11.03 4.61
CA GLY A 139 -12.09 11.21 5.64
C GLY A 139 -10.85 10.40 5.28
N GLY A 140 -9.75 10.62 5.98
CA GLY A 140 -8.51 9.87 5.78
C GLY A 140 -7.60 9.97 7.00
N PRO A 141 -6.37 9.43 6.90
CA PRO A 141 -5.43 9.44 8.02
C PRO A 141 -4.98 10.85 8.34
N GLU A 142 -5.21 11.29 9.58
CA GLU A 142 -4.76 12.58 10.08
C GLU A 142 -3.69 12.34 11.14
N PHE A 143 -2.50 12.89 10.91
CA PHE A 143 -1.44 12.94 11.92
C PHE A 143 -1.71 14.13 12.84
N ASP A 144 -1.67 13.93 14.16
CA ASP A 144 -1.83 15.02 15.12
C ASP A 144 -0.46 15.40 15.72
N PRO A 145 0.20 16.47 15.23
CA PRO A 145 1.51 16.87 15.73
C PRO A 145 1.52 17.30 17.21
N LYS A 146 0.35 17.59 17.79
CA LYS A 146 0.20 18.10 19.16
C LYS A 146 -0.24 17.02 20.15
N GLY A 147 -1.00 16.03 19.69
CA GLY A 147 -1.47 14.88 20.48
C GLY A 147 -0.53 13.67 20.43
N ASP A 148 0.27 13.54 19.37
CA ASP A 148 1.23 12.44 19.20
C ASP A 148 2.62 12.87 19.66
N GLU A 149 2.91 12.79 20.97
CA GLU A 149 4.23 13.05 21.55
C GLU A 149 5.38 12.58 20.62
N ASP A 150 6.06 13.56 20.01
CA ASP A 150 7.20 13.45 19.09
C ASP A 150 7.07 12.49 17.89
N GLY A 151 5.88 12.03 17.52
CA GLY A 151 5.67 11.04 16.46
C GLY A 151 6.29 9.65 16.73
N LEU A 152 6.96 9.47 17.87
CA LEU A 152 7.61 8.20 18.26
C LEU A 152 6.58 7.13 18.59
N ALA A 153 5.55 7.47 19.38
CA ALA A 153 4.51 6.52 19.74
C ALA A 153 3.64 6.15 18.53
N ALA A 154 3.31 7.11 17.68
CA ALA A 154 2.61 6.91 16.42
C ALA A 154 3.46 6.04 15.47
N GLY A 155 4.74 6.36 15.30
CA GLY A 155 5.67 5.57 14.49
C GLY A 155 5.86 4.14 15.02
N PHE A 156 5.98 3.93 16.33
CA PHE A 156 6.05 2.58 16.89
C PHE A 156 4.76 1.78 16.65
N SER A 157 3.60 2.44 16.77
CA SER A 157 2.29 1.86 16.43
C SER A 157 2.24 1.41 14.96
N GLU A 158 2.64 2.27 14.03
CA GLU A 158 2.74 1.99 12.59
C GLU A 158 3.72 0.84 12.29
N PHE A 159 4.88 0.83 12.95
CA PHE A 159 5.86 -0.25 12.83
C PHE A 159 5.25 -1.60 13.24
N CYS A 160 4.64 -1.67 14.44
CA CYS A 160 4.03 -2.90 14.94
C CYS A 160 2.88 -3.38 14.06
N ALA A 161 2.00 -2.47 13.65
CA ALA A 161 0.88 -2.78 12.77
C ALA A 161 1.37 -3.33 11.42
N MET A 162 2.43 -2.74 10.86
CA MET A 162 3.02 -3.20 9.61
C MET A 162 3.72 -4.56 9.74
N VAL A 163 4.42 -4.82 10.86
CA VAL A 163 4.98 -6.15 11.14
C VAL A 163 3.87 -7.21 11.14
N LEU A 164 2.77 -6.95 11.86
CA LEU A 164 1.63 -7.86 11.93
C LEU A 164 0.93 -8.03 10.58
N LEU A 165 0.80 -6.95 9.80
CA LEU A 165 0.25 -7.01 8.45
C LEU A 165 1.10 -7.91 7.55
N MET A 166 2.43 -7.76 7.57
CA MET A 166 3.29 -8.60 6.77
C MET A 166 3.26 -10.07 7.20
N VAL A 167 3.25 -10.33 8.52
CA VAL A 167 3.07 -11.70 9.04
C VAL A 167 1.75 -12.30 8.54
N LEU A 168 0.64 -11.56 8.64
CA LEU A 168 -0.65 -11.98 8.10
C LEU A 168 -0.56 -12.29 6.59
N ILE A 169 0.04 -11.40 5.80
CA ILE A 169 0.21 -11.59 4.36
C ILE A 169 0.99 -12.87 4.10
N TYR A 170 2.14 -13.08 4.74
CA TYR A 170 2.95 -14.27 4.53
C TYR A 170 2.21 -15.54 4.94
N THR A 171 1.58 -15.55 6.11
CA THR A 171 0.84 -16.71 6.59
C THR A 171 -0.30 -17.06 5.63
N VAL A 172 -1.15 -16.09 5.32
CA VAL A 172 -2.38 -16.34 4.57
C VAL A 172 -2.12 -16.55 3.07
N ASN A 173 -1.15 -15.84 2.49
CA ASN A 173 -0.87 -15.91 1.05
C ASN A 173 0.19 -16.94 0.67
N TRP A 174 1.15 -17.26 1.55
CA TRP A 174 2.30 -18.10 1.20
C TRP A 174 2.33 -19.42 1.96
N GLU A 175 1.89 -19.45 3.22
CA GLU A 175 1.98 -20.64 4.06
C GLU A 175 0.72 -21.50 4.02
N LEU A 176 -0.45 -20.87 4.07
CA LEU A 176 -1.72 -21.58 4.09
C LEU A 176 -2.21 -21.91 2.68
N ASN A 177 -2.75 -23.12 2.51
CA ASN A 177 -3.40 -23.55 1.28
C ASN A 177 -4.86 -23.95 1.59
N PHE A 178 -5.82 -23.30 0.93
CA PHE A 178 -7.25 -23.55 1.14
C PHE A 178 -7.89 -24.31 -0.04
N GLY A 179 -7.09 -25.07 -0.79
CA GLY A 179 -7.55 -25.92 -1.88
C GLY A 179 -8.27 -25.14 -2.99
N LYS A 180 -9.42 -25.65 -3.42
CA LYS A 180 -10.21 -25.10 -4.55
C LYS A 180 -10.58 -23.63 -4.37
N TYR A 181 -10.79 -23.17 -3.13
CA TYR A 181 -11.24 -21.81 -2.83
C TYR A 181 -10.10 -20.91 -2.32
N HIS A 182 -8.84 -21.33 -2.52
CA HIS A 182 -7.65 -20.65 -1.99
C HIS A 182 -7.64 -19.14 -2.21
N TYR A 183 -7.91 -18.67 -3.44
CA TYR A 183 -7.92 -17.23 -3.74
C TYR A 183 -8.95 -16.45 -2.91
N TRP A 184 -10.21 -16.90 -2.91
CA TRP A 184 -11.28 -16.17 -2.24
C TRP A 184 -11.08 -16.16 -0.72
N ILE A 185 -10.72 -17.31 -0.14
CA ILE A 185 -10.48 -17.41 1.29
C ILE A 185 -9.29 -16.55 1.70
N LYS A 186 -8.15 -16.67 1.01
CA LYS A 186 -6.94 -15.94 1.39
C LYS A 186 -7.16 -14.43 1.30
N GLN A 187 -7.77 -13.95 0.22
CA GLN A 187 -7.90 -12.50 0.00
C GLN A 187 -8.94 -11.87 0.92
N THR A 188 -10.03 -12.58 1.22
CA THR A 188 -11.00 -12.14 2.23
C THR A 188 -10.38 -12.11 3.62
N LEU A 189 -9.60 -13.13 4.01
CA LEU A 189 -8.88 -13.13 5.30
C LEU A 189 -7.84 -12.01 5.38
N THR A 190 -7.09 -11.76 4.30
CA THR A 190 -6.17 -10.61 4.23
C THR A 190 -6.93 -9.30 4.44
N ALA A 191 -8.07 -9.10 3.78
CA ALA A 191 -8.84 -7.87 3.94
C ALA A 191 -9.42 -7.68 5.35
N ILE A 192 -9.95 -8.75 5.95
CA ILE A 192 -10.44 -8.75 7.34
C ILE A 192 -9.29 -8.39 8.30
N GLY A 193 -8.11 -8.98 8.11
CA GLY A 193 -6.97 -8.70 8.96
C GLY A 193 -6.40 -7.29 8.77
N ILE A 194 -6.37 -6.75 7.55
CA ILE A 194 -6.04 -5.34 7.30
C ILE A 194 -6.99 -4.43 8.09
N ARG A 195 -8.31 -4.66 7.98
CA ARG A 195 -9.30 -3.85 8.70
C ARG A 195 -9.13 -3.92 10.21
N TYR A 196 -8.93 -5.13 10.74
CA TYR A 196 -8.69 -5.33 12.16
C TYR A 196 -7.46 -4.56 12.64
N LEU A 197 -6.34 -4.64 11.92
CA LEU A 197 -5.10 -3.94 12.28
C LEU A 197 -5.28 -2.43 12.25
N ILE A 198 -6.00 -1.91 11.27
CA ILE A 198 -6.34 -0.49 11.18
C ILE A 198 -7.14 -0.01 12.41
N GLU A 199 -8.11 -0.81 12.87
CA GLU A 199 -8.94 -0.46 14.03
C GLU A 199 -8.20 -0.68 15.37
N ALA A 200 -7.30 -1.66 15.43
CA ALA A 200 -6.53 -1.99 16.64
C ALA A 200 -5.33 -1.04 16.86
N PHE A 201 -4.83 -0.39 15.82
CA PHE A 201 -3.70 0.54 15.88
C PHE A 201 -4.09 1.95 15.42
N PRO A 202 -5.04 2.63 16.09
CA PRO A 202 -5.64 3.88 15.60
C PRO A 202 -4.74 5.11 15.76
N ARG A 203 -3.58 4.98 16.42
CA ARG A 203 -2.80 6.11 16.94
C ARG A 203 -2.29 7.07 15.87
N ALA A 204 -1.85 6.55 14.72
CA ALA A 204 -1.44 7.38 13.58
C ALA A 204 -2.59 7.59 12.57
N GLY A 205 -3.84 7.34 12.99
CA GLY A 205 -4.94 7.13 12.06
C GLY A 205 -4.81 5.82 11.27
N PRO A 206 -5.82 5.51 10.42
CA PRO A 206 -5.90 4.26 9.67
C PRO A 206 -4.99 4.26 8.43
N ALA A 207 -3.66 4.45 8.59
CA ALA A 207 -2.75 4.47 7.46
C ALA A 207 -2.22 3.07 7.15
N ILE A 208 -1.28 2.54 7.94
CA ILE A 208 -0.48 1.32 7.65
C ILE A 208 -0.05 1.21 6.18
N ASN A 209 0.09 2.36 5.53
CA ASN A 209 0.24 2.51 4.08
C ASN A 209 0.76 3.93 3.82
N PRO A 210 2.07 4.08 3.53
CA PRO A 210 2.69 5.38 3.32
C PRO A 210 2.01 6.21 2.22
N MET A 211 1.52 5.56 1.16
CA MET A 211 0.84 6.23 0.05
C MET A 211 -0.48 6.83 0.49
N LEU A 212 -1.26 6.10 1.30
CA LEU A 212 -2.58 6.53 1.72
C LEU A 212 -2.49 7.81 2.57
N ALA A 213 -1.59 7.82 3.56
CA ALA A 213 -1.36 9.01 4.40
C ALA A 213 -0.88 10.20 3.55
N THR A 214 0.09 9.98 2.67
CA THR A 214 0.72 11.08 1.91
C THR A 214 -0.25 11.71 0.92
N THR A 215 -0.99 10.88 0.19
CA THR A 215 -1.94 11.37 -0.83
C THR A 215 -3.18 11.98 -0.21
N TRP A 216 -3.61 11.51 0.97
CA TRP A 216 -4.63 12.19 1.76
C TRP A 216 -4.16 13.56 2.22
N TYR A 217 -2.94 13.67 2.77
CA TYR A 217 -2.39 14.94 3.23
C TYR A 217 -2.34 15.96 2.09
N ILE A 218 -1.81 15.57 0.93
CA ILE A 218 -1.75 16.43 -0.25
C ILE A 218 -3.15 16.88 -0.68
N PHE A 219 -4.13 15.99 -0.64
CA PHE A 219 -5.51 16.32 -0.96
C PHE A 219 -6.13 17.30 0.05
N ALA A 220 -5.90 17.08 1.35
CA ALA A 220 -6.50 17.86 2.43
C ALA A 220 -5.88 19.25 2.57
N TYR A 221 -4.56 19.37 2.38
CA TYR A 221 -3.79 20.59 2.64
C TYR A 221 -3.24 21.26 1.38
N GLY A 222 -3.31 20.61 0.22
CA GLY A 222 -2.87 21.16 -1.06
C GLY A 222 -1.36 21.12 -1.31
N ASP A 223 -0.57 20.62 -0.37
CA ASP A 223 0.89 20.53 -0.46
C ASP A 223 1.42 19.23 0.19
N PHE A 224 2.70 18.92 -0.04
CA PHE A 224 3.38 17.85 0.65
C PHE A 224 3.48 18.12 2.16
N PRO A 225 3.51 17.07 3.00
CA PRO A 225 3.81 17.21 4.42
C PRO A 225 5.14 17.94 4.64
N ASP A 226 5.15 18.93 5.52
CA ASP A 226 6.30 19.77 5.84
C ASP A 226 6.98 19.40 7.18
N HIS A 227 6.37 18.51 7.97
CA HIS A 227 6.88 18.07 9.25
C HIS A 227 7.50 16.67 9.20
N LEU A 228 8.71 16.52 9.76
CA LEU A 228 9.47 15.27 9.77
C LEU A 228 8.75 14.11 10.47
N GLY A 229 7.93 14.42 11.49
CA GLY A 229 7.13 13.43 12.20
C GLY A 229 6.18 12.64 11.29
N PHE A 230 5.70 13.26 10.20
CA PHE A 230 4.87 12.59 9.20
C PHE A 230 5.64 11.46 8.52
N TYR A 231 6.80 11.80 7.94
CA TYR A 231 7.61 10.86 7.17
C TYR A 231 8.21 9.79 8.07
N PHE A 232 8.60 10.15 9.31
CA PHE A 232 9.02 9.17 10.29
C PHE A 232 7.91 8.14 10.54
N THR A 233 6.70 8.61 10.87
CA THR A 233 5.57 7.76 11.25
C THR A 233 5.10 6.87 10.09
N TYR A 234 4.80 7.43 8.93
CA TYR A 234 4.14 6.68 7.86
C TYR A 234 5.08 6.05 6.85
N TRP A 235 6.29 6.59 6.66
CA TRP A 235 7.24 6.03 5.70
C TRP A 235 8.31 5.21 6.40
N VAL A 236 9.06 5.82 7.31
CA VAL A 236 10.21 5.14 7.95
C VAL A 236 9.71 3.97 8.79
N SER A 237 8.79 4.19 9.73
CA SER A 237 8.33 3.13 10.63
C SER A 237 7.64 2.00 9.89
N SER A 238 6.74 2.28 8.95
CA SER A 238 6.07 1.24 8.18
C SER A 238 7.06 0.47 7.29
N VAL A 239 7.97 1.15 6.56
CA VAL A 239 8.99 0.44 5.75
C VAL A 239 9.92 -0.41 6.63
N CYS A 240 10.37 0.11 7.77
CA CYS A 240 11.18 -0.65 8.73
C CYS A 240 10.43 -1.87 9.26
N GLY A 241 9.13 -1.74 9.57
CA GLY A 241 8.29 -2.87 9.98
C GLY A 241 8.19 -3.94 8.91
N ALA A 242 8.00 -3.55 7.65
CA ALA A 242 7.93 -4.47 6.52
C ALA A 242 9.28 -5.17 6.27
N MET A 243 10.40 -4.45 6.39
CA MET A 243 11.75 -5.01 6.30
C MET A 243 12.00 -6.02 7.42
N PHE A 244 11.68 -5.64 8.66
CA PHE A 244 11.85 -6.50 9.82
C PHE A 244 11.05 -7.80 9.68
N ALA A 245 9.78 -7.71 9.27
CA ALA A 245 8.96 -8.88 9.00
C ALA A 245 9.54 -9.75 7.86
N SER A 246 10.12 -9.14 6.82
CA SER A 246 10.80 -9.88 5.75
C SER A 246 11.98 -10.69 6.28
N CYS A 247 12.79 -10.11 7.17
CA CYS A 247 13.83 -10.84 7.88
C CYS A 247 13.25 -12.00 8.69
N LEU A 248 12.22 -11.75 9.52
CA LEU A 248 11.57 -12.80 10.31
C LEU A 248 11.07 -13.96 9.44
N TYR A 249 10.48 -13.65 8.28
CA TYR A 249 10.00 -14.66 7.36
C TYR A 249 11.13 -15.49 6.76
N VAL A 250 12.26 -14.88 6.39
CA VAL A 250 13.44 -15.62 5.90
C VAL A 250 14.06 -16.48 6.99
N ILE A 251 14.08 -16.04 8.25
CA ILE A 251 14.51 -16.87 9.39
C ILE A 251 13.59 -18.08 9.55
N TYR A 252 12.29 -17.89 9.35
CA TYR A 252 11.30 -18.94 9.47
C TYR A 252 11.34 -19.94 8.29
N ALA A 253 11.09 -19.46 7.07
CA ALA A 253 10.86 -20.26 5.88
C ALA A 253 12.11 -20.44 4.98
N GLY A 254 13.17 -19.67 5.23
CA GLY A 254 14.39 -19.66 4.41
C GLY A 254 14.32 -18.66 3.25
N GLY A 255 15.38 -18.63 2.45
CA GLY A 255 15.52 -17.72 1.30
C GLY A 255 16.57 -16.64 1.54
N THR A 256 16.37 -15.47 0.94
CA THR A 256 17.29 -14.34 1.02
C THR A 256 16.57 -13.04 1.33
N VAL A 257 17.28 -12.13 2.00
CA VAL A 257 16.89 -10.72 2.16
C VAL A 257 17.94 -9.89 1.43
N PHE A 258 17.50 -9.06 0.48
CA PHE A 258 18.37 -8.30 -0.43
C PHE A 258 19.43 -9.18 -1.12
N GLY A 259 19.06 -10.40 -1.50
CA GLY A 259 19.96 -11.36 -2.14
C GLY A 259 20.96 -12.03 -1.18
N THR A 260 20.95 -11.71 0.11
CA THR A 260 21.84 -12.28 1.12
C THR A 260 21.10 -13.31 1.98
N THR A 261 21.74 -14.46 2.23
CA THR A 261 21.25 -15.46 3.20
C THR A 261 21.56 -15.02 4.62
N LEU A 262 20.61 -15.19 5.54
CA LEU A 262 20.84 -14.90 6.95
C LEU A 262 21.66 -16.01 7.63
N PRO A 263 22.48 -15.70 8.64
CA PRO A 263 23.32 -16.70 9.33
C PRO A 263 22.53 -17.60 10.31
N PHE A 264 21.22 -17.41 10.42
CA PHE A 264 20.32 -18.18 11.27
C PHE A 264 19.00 -18.50 10.53
N GLY A 265 18.41 -19.67 10.81
CA GLY A 265 17.30 -20.25 10.04
C GLY A 265 17.77 -21.12 8.86
N PRO A 266 16.85 -21.72 8.07
CA PRO A 266 15.40 -21.72 8.26
C PRO A 266 14.95 -22.60 9.44
N ILE A 267 14.05 -22.08 10.29
CA ILE A 267 13.45 -22.85 11.40
C ILE A 267 12.51 -23.95 10.88
N LYS A 268 11.80 -23.68 9.77
CA LYS A 268 10.88 -24.63 9.13
C LYS A 268 11.61 -25.84 8.51
N GLY A 269 12.94 -25.82 8.49
CA GLY A 269 13.79 -26.82 7.84
C GLY A 269 13.99 -26.52 6.35
N ASP A 270 15.12 -27.01 5.80
CA ASP A 270 15.40 -26.87 4.39
C ASP A 270 14.42 -27.71 3.56
N ALA A 271 13.66 -27.07 2.67
CA ALA A 271 12.84 -27.76 1.68
C ALA A 271 13.65 -28.62 0.68
N LYS A 272 14.99 -28.65 0.80
CA LYS A 272 15.91 -29.35 -0.12
C LYS A 272 16.06 -30.84 0.15
N THR A 273 15.55 -31.40 1.26
CA THR A 273 15.88 -32.79 1.64
C THR A 273 15.03 -33.88 0.97
N GLU A 274 13.93 -33.56 0.27
CA GLU A 274 13.06 -34.59 -0.32
C GLU A 274 13.45 -35.06 -1.73
N VAL A 275 14.22 -34.28 -2.50
CA VAL A 275 14.54 -34.64 -3.90
C VAL A 275 15.75 -35.59 -4.00
N GLU A 276 16.69 -35.53 -3.05
CA GLU A 276 17.86 -36.44 -3.04
C GLU A 276 17.53 -37.85 -2.52
N SER A 277 16.51 -38.01 -1.68
CA SER A 277 16.13 -39.34 -1.17
C SER A 277 15.43 -40.22 -2.23
N LYS A 278 14.79 -39.61 -3.24
CA LYS A 278 14.13 -40.34 -4.34
C LYS A 278 15.05 -40.72 -5.50
N LYS A 279 16.30 -40.22 -5.54
CA LYS A 279 17.32 -40.65 -6.52
C LYS A 279 18.21 -41.81 -6.05
N LYS A 280 18.02 -42.29 -4.82
CA LYS A 280 18.78 -43.40 -4.23
C LYS A 280 17.95 -44.65 -3.93
N LYS A 281 16.86 -44.90 -4.68
CA LYS A 281 16.15 -46.18 -4.67
C LYS A 281 15.99 -46.72 -6.07
#